data_AF-A0A6A5RFT5-F1
#
_entry.id   AF-A0A6A5RFT5-F1
#
_cell.length_a   1.000
_cell.length_b   1.000
_cell.length_c   1.000
_cell.angle_alpha   90.00
_cell.angle_beta   90.00
_cell.angle_gamma   90.00
#
_symmetry.space_group_name_H-M   'P 1'
#
loop_
_entity.id
_entity.type
_entity.pdbx_description
1 polymer ?
#
loop_
_entity_poly.entity_id
_entity_poly.type
_entity_poly.pdbx_seq_one_letter_code
_entity_poly.pdbx_strand_id
1 'polypeptide(L)'
;MVQNFAPDIAGKRVSISWVDRFVNKNSEQLTTQWSTSMDRDHHAADSHKKCKQYFTILREKIKFYDVEPQHTYNIDEKGFMVGAIGKQKRIFSRRLFKKRRFRQ
;
A
#
# COMPACT_ATOMS: atom_id res chain seq x y z
N MET A 1 7.71 -11.47 -4.45
CA MET A 1 7.66 -12.50 -3.37
C MET A 1 9.08 -13.00 -3.13
N VAL A 2 9.54 -13.10 -1.88
CA VAL A 2 10.93 -13.52 -1.54
C VAL A 2 11.28 -14.89 -2.12
N GLN A 3 10.29 -15.78 -2.24
CA GLN A 3 10.42 -17.09 -2.88
C GLN A 3 10.98 -17.02 -4.31
N ASN A 4 10.72 -15.94 -5.05
CA ASN A 4 11.15 -15.81 -6.45
C ASN A 4 12.65 -15.49 -6.56
N PHE A 5 13.23 -14.85 -5.55
CA PHE A 5 14.65 -14.45 -5.52
C PHE A 5 15.54 -15.44 -4.78
N ALA A 6 14.95 -16.25 -3.90
CA ALA A 6 15.68 -17.22 -3.10
C ALA A 6 16.49 -18.25 -3.92
N PRO A 7 16.02 -18.76 -5.09
CA PRO A 7 16.83 -19.67 -5.90
C PRO A 7 18.11 -19.04 -6.41
N ASP A 8 18.03 -17.78 -6.88
CA ASP A 8 19.16 -17.05 -7.46
C ASP A 8 20.24 -16.80 -6.39
N ILE A 9 19.82 -16.43 -5.18
CA ILE A 9 20.74 -16.21 -4.05
C ILE A 9 21.33 -17.53 -3.55
N ALA A 10 20.53 -18.59 -3.52
CA ALA A 10 20.97 -19.90 -3.03
C ALA A 10 21.79 -20.69 -4.06
N GLY A 11 21.83 -20.25 -5.32
CA GLY A 11 22.45 -20.97 -6.44
C GLY A 11 21.79 -22.31 -6.78
N LYS A 12 20.58 -22.57 -6.25
CA LYS A 12 19.87 -23.84 -6.42
C LYS A 12 18.38 -23.67 -6.21
N ARG A 13 17.59 -24.62 -6.70
CA ARG A 13 16.15 -24.67 -6.42
C ARG A 13 15.91 -24.75 -4.92
N VAL A 14 15.05 -23.88 -4.41
CA VAL A 14 14.59 -23.90 -3.03
C VAL A 14 13.19 -24.50 -2.93
N SER A 15 12.89 -25.16 -1.81
CA SER A 15 11.55 -25.67 -1.52
C SER A 15 10.52 -24.54 -1.45
N ILE A 16 9.25 -24.86 -1.73
CA ILE A 16 8.11 -23.95 -1.48
C ILE A 16 8.06 -23.55 0.01
N SER A 17 8.46 -24.45 0.90
CA SER A 17 8.50 -24.19 2.36
C SER A 17 9.70 -23.38 2.82
N TRP A 18 10.60 -22.99 1.90
CA TRP A 18 11.87 -22.35 2.25
C TRP A 18 11.66 -21.02 2.98
N VAL A 19 10.74 -20.18 2.50
CA VAL A 19 10.47 -18.87 3.12
C VAL A 19 9.98 -19.03 4.57
N ASP A 20 9.06 -19.97 4.83
CA ASP A 20 8.56 -20.19 6.20
C ASP A 20 9.68 -20.73 7.11
N ARG A 21 10.50 -21.66 6.64
CA ARG A 21 11.67 -22.15 7.39
C ARG A 21 12.68 -21.03 7.67
N PHE A 22 12.94 -20.17 6.70
CA PHE A 22 13.84 -19.03 6.83
C PHE A 22 13.35 -18.04 7.87
N VAL A 23 12.06 -17.69 7.86
CA VAL A 23 11.47 -16.79 8.87
C VAL A 23 11.49 -17.43 10.26
N ASN A 24 11.16 -18.72 10.36
CA ASN A 24 11.17 -19.43 11.64
C ASN A 24 12.58 -19.51 12.25
N LYS A 25 13.58 -19.83 11.43
CA LYS A 25 14.99 -19.86 11.86
C LYS A 25 15.48 -18.50 12.36
N ASN A 26 14.99 -17.40 11.78
CA ASN A 26 15.37 -16.03 12.12
C ASN A 26 14.27 -15.31 12.91
N SER A 27 13.47 -16.04 13.68
CA SER A 27 12.24 -15.52 14.30
C SER A 27 12.48 -14.40 15.31
N GLU A 28 13.66 -14.33 15.94
CA GLU A 28 14.04 -13.21 16.81
C GLU A 28 14.14 -11.89 16.06
N GLN A 29 14.60 -11.92 14.81
CA GLN A 29 14.89 -10.73 14.00
C GLN A 29 13.79 -10.43 12.99
N LEU A 30 13.07 -11.44 12.52
CA LEU A 30 12.07 -11.35 11.47
C LEU A 30 10.65 -11.66 11.98
N THR A 31 9.67 -11.09 11.29
CA THR A 31 8.25 -11.36 11.48
C THR A 31 7.52 -11.26 10.15
N THR A 32 6.44 -12.02 9.97
CA THR A 32 5.56 -11.87 8.81
C THR A 32 4.32 -11.08 9.20
N GLN A 33 3.95 -10.10 8.39
CA GLN A 33 2.77 -9.27 8.62
C GLN A 33 1.97 -9.12 7.32
N TRP A 34 0.66 -9.00 7.46
CA TRP A 34 -0.21 -8.69 6.34
C TRP A 34 -0.17 -7.18 6.09
N SER A 35 0.12 -6.79 4.86
CA SER A 35 0.12 -5.39 4.42
C SER A 35 -1.01 -5.19 3.41
N THR A 36 -1.77 -4.11 3.61
CA THR A 36 -2.76 -3.59 2.66
C THR A 36 -2.03 -2.85 1.55
N SER A 37 -2.27 -3.24 0.29
CA SER A 37 -1.69 -2.60 -0.90
C SER A 37 -2.12 -1.13 -1.05
N MET A 38 -3.37 -0.82 -0.70
CA MET A 38 -3.99 0.50 -0.94
C MET A 38 -3.24 1.67 -0.28
N ASP A 39 -2.72 1.50 0.94
CA ASP A 39 -2.12 2.63 1.66
C ASP A 39 -0.85 3.15 0.97
N ARG A 40 -0.07 2.26 0.34
CA ARG A 40 1.16 2.67 -0.34
C ARG A 40 0.87 3.42 -1.62
N ASP A 41 -0.08 2.92 -2.40
CA ASP A 41 -0.40 3.50 -3.70
C ASP A 41 -1.14 4.84 -3.51
N HIS A 42 -2.00 4.96 -2.48
CA HIS A 42 -2.52 6.25 -2.02
C HIS A 42 -1.42 7.21 -1.58
N HIS A 43 -0.52 6.79 -0.69
CA HIS A 43 0.58 7.65 -0.25
C HIS A 43 1.52 8.08 -1.39
N ALA A 44 1.74 7.23 -2.39
CA ALA A 44 2.54 7.57 -3.56
C ALA A 44 1.80 8.51 -4.53
N ALA A 45 0.47 8.39 -4.63
CA ALA A 45 -0.37 9.26 -5.45
C ALA A 45 -0.61 10.63 -4.80
N ASP A 46 -0.57 10.69 -3.47
CA ASP A 46 -0.75 11.90 -2.67
C ASP A 46 0.36 12.92 -2.95
N SER A 47 0.00 13.98 -3.66
CA SER A 47 0.89 15.09 -3.95
C SER A 47 0.19 16.40 -3.63
N HIS A 48 0.74 17.16 -2.68
CA HIS A 48 0.24 18.47 -2.31
C HIS A 48 0.02 19.39 -3.53
N LYS A 49 0.95 19.35 -4.49
CA LYS A 49 0.85 20.13 -5.73
C LYS A 49 -0.37 19.73 -6.56
N LYS A 50 -0.60 18.43 -6.75
CA LYS A 50 -1.76 17.91 -7.51
C LYS A 50 -3.07 18.25 -6.82
N CYS A 51 -3.16 18.07 -5.50
CA CYS A 51 -4.34 18.45 -4.72
C CYS A 51 -4.63 19.95 -4.86
N LYS A 52 -3.61 20.80 -4.70
CA LYS A 52 -3.76 22.26 -4.85
C LYS A 52 -4.25 22.65 -6.25
N GLN A 53 -3.69 22.04 -7.29
CA GLN A 53 -4.10 22.28 -8.68
C GLN A 53 -5.54 21.84 -8.92
N TYR A 54 -5.93 20.64 -8.46
CA TYR A 54 -7.30 20.14 -8.55
C TYR A 54 -8.30 21.12 -7.93
N PHE A 55 -8.08 21.54 -6.69
CA PHE A 55 -9.00 22.46 -6.01
C PHE A 55 -9.04 23.85 -6.64
N THR A 56 -7.97 24.27 -7.32
CA THR A 56 -7.96 25.54 -8.06
C THR A 56 -8.90 25.46 -9.27
N ILE A 57 -8.73 24.43 -10.10
CA ILE A 57 -9.59 24.18 -11.27
C ILE A 57 -11.05 23.95 -10.83
N LEU A 58 -11.27 23.20 -9.75
CA LEU A 58 -12.62 22.93 -9.25
C LEU A 58 -13.35 24.24 -8.87
N ARG A 59 -12.68 25.15 -8.14
CA ARG A 59 -13.27 26.45 -7.78
C ARG A 59 -13.58 27.30 -9.01
N GLU A 60 -12.70 27.30 -10.01
CA GLU A 60 -12.93 28.01 -11.27
C GLU A 60 -14.16 27.46 -11.99
N LYS A 61 -14.34 26.13 -12.03
CA LYS A 61 -15.50 25.49 -12.65
C LYS A 61 -16.80 25.70 -11.88
N ILE A 62 -16.78 25.62 -10.56
CA ILE A 62 -17.93 25.95 -9.71
C ILE A 62 -18.41 27.37 -10.00
N LYS A 63 -17.48 28.33 -10.07
CA LYS A 63 -17.81 29.73 -10.41
C LYS A 63 -18.32 29.88 -11.85
N PHE A 64 -17.68 29.21 -12.81
CA PHE A 64 -18.05 29.30 -14.23
C PHE A 64 -19.47 28.77 -14.51
N TYR A 65 -19.86 27.69 -13.84
CA TYR A 65 -21.17 27.07 -14.00
C TYR A 65 -22.20 27.53 -12.97
N ASP A 66 -21.84 28.48 -12.09
CA ASP A 66 -22.67 28.96 -10.99
C ASP A 66 -23.29 27.82 -10.16
N VAL A 67 -22.46 26.82 -9.82
CA VAL A 67 -22.92 25.64 -9.07
C VAL A 67 -23.20 26.04 -7.64
N GLU A 68 -24.47 26.00 -7.23
CA GLU A 68 -24.85 26.26 -5.86
C GLU A 68 -24.39 25.14 -4.91
N PRO A 69 -24.08 25.45 -3.64
CA PRO A 69 -23.64 24.45 -2.66
C PRO A 69 -24.60 23.26 -2.52
N GLN A 70 -25.91 23.49 -2.65
CA GLN A 70 -26.95 22.45 -2.58
C GLN A 70 -26.91 21.43 -3.73
N HIS A 71 -26.21 21.75 -4.82
CA HIS A 71 -26.01 20.88 -5.97
C HIS A 71 -24.63 20.20 -5.97
N THR A 72 -23.90 20.28 -4.85
CA THR A 72 -22.62 19.58 -4.67
C THR A 72 -22.89 18.23 -4.02
N TYR A 73 -22.90 17.17 -4.83
CA TYR A 73 -23.07 15.81 -4.35
C TYR A 73 -21.70 15.15 -4.18
N ASN A 74 -21.43 14.62 -2.99
CA ASN A 74 -20.27 13.76 -2.80
C ASN A 74 -20.62 12.36 -3.32
N ILE A 75 -19.91 11.90 -4.34
CA ILE A 75 -19.89 10.48 -4.66
C ILE A 75 -18.74 9.90 -3.84
N ASP A 76 -18.97 9.62 -2.56
CA ASP A 76 -18.14 8.63 -1.90
C ASP A 76 -18.55 7.29 -2.49
N GLU A 77 -17.69 6.77 -3.36
CA GLU A 77 -17.83 5.40 -3.81
C GLU A 77 -17.45 4.53 -2.61
N LYS A 78 -18.46 4.09 -1.84
CA LYS A 78 -18.38 2.79 -1.16
C LYS A 78 -18.46 1.67 -2.19
N GLY A 79 -17.46 1.63 -3.06
CA GLY A 79 -17.18 0.58 -4.01
C GLY A 79 -15.72 0.20 -3.83
N PHE A 80 -15.37 -0.34 -2.66
CA PHE A 80 -14.10 -1.04 -2.50
C PHE A 80 -13.91 -1.94 -3.71
N MET A 81 -12.85 -1.74 -4.49
CA MET A 81 -12.48 -2.65 -5.57
C MET A 81 -12.25 -4.03 -4.96
N VAL A 82 -13.28 -4.89 -4.95
CA VAL A 82 -13.25 -6.22 -4.32
C VAL A 82 -12.09 -7.07 -4.87
N GLY A 83 -11.60 -6.77 -6.08
CA GLY A 83 -10.43 -7.40 -6.70
C GLY A 83 -9.06 -6.76 -6.39
N ALA A 84 -8.98 -5.54 -5.85
CA ALA A 84 -7.71 -4.86 -5.57
C ALA A 84 -7.26 -4.97 -4.09
N ILE A 85 -8.12 -5.48 -3.21
CA ILE A 85 -7.82 -5.69 -1.78
C ILE A 85 -7.13 -7.04 -1.57
N GLY A 86 -5.97 -7.23 -2.21
CA GLY A 86 -5.09 -8.32 -1.86
C GLY A 86 -4.23 -7.94 -0.66
N LYS A 87 -4.57 -8.40 0.56
CA LYS A 87 -3.61 -8.38 1.66
C LYS A 87 -2.40 -9.23 1.24
N GLN A 88 -1.20 -8.66 1.22
CA GLN A 88 0.02 -9.40 0.91
C GLN A 88 0.77 -9.73 2.20
N LYS A 89 1.19 -10.99 2.36
CA LYS A 89 2.08 -11.40 3.46
C LYS A 89 3.50 -10.93 3.13
N ARG A 90 4.04 -10.03 3.94
CA ARG A 90 5.39 -9.48 3.80
C ARG A 90 6.24 -9.81 5.03
N ILE A 91 7.56 -9.86 4.83
CA ILE A 91 8.54 -10.09 5.90
C ILE A 91 9.09 -8.75 6.35
N PHE A 92 9.11 -8.50 7.65
CA PHE A 92 9.61 -7.27 8.27
C PHE A 92 10.66 -7.60 9.35
N SER A 93 11.53 -6.63 9.63
CA SER A 93 12.32 -6.66 10.86
C SER A 93 11.39 -6.54 12.07
N ARG A 94 11.44 -7.52 12.97
CA ARG A 94 10.64 -7.56 14.19
C ARG A 94 10.85 -6.31 15.04
N ARG A 95 12.10 -5.83 15.15
CA ARG A 95 12.44 -4.63 15.92
C ARG A 95 11.81 -3.36 15.33
N LEU A 96 11.90 -3.17 14.01
CA LEU A 96 11.37 -1.97 13.35
C LEU A 96 9.84 -1.97 13.32
N PHE A 97 9.24 -3.15 13.12
CA PHE A 97 7.79 -3.32 13.13
C PHE A 97 7.20 -2.97 14.51
N LYS A 98 7.78 -3.49 15.61
CA LYS A 98 7.37 -3.15 16.98
C LYS A 98 7.42 -1.64 17.26
N LYS A 99 8.38 -0.92 16.67
CA LYS A 99 8.54 0.52 16.84
C LYS A 99 7.65 1.37 15.91
N ARG A 100 6.81 0.75 15.06
CA ARG A 100 6.03 1.41 13.98
C ARG A 100 6.89 2.29 13.06
N ARG A 101 8.20 2.03 12.97
CA ARG A 101 9.17 2.79 12.16
C ARG A 101 9.50 2.07 10.86
N PHE A 102 8.53 1.39 10.27
CA PHE A 102 8.71 0.76 8.97
C PHE A 102 8.31 1.77 7.89
N ARG A 103 9.20 2.00 6.91
CA ARG A 103 8.84 2.67 5.66
C ARG A 103 8.47 1.56 4.67
N GLN A 104 7.30 1.68 4.03
CA GLN A 104 6.89 0.78 2.95
C GLN A 104 7.62 1.12 1.65
#